data_AF-A0A6P4EQG1-F1
#
_entry.id   AF-A0A6P4EQG1-F1
#
_cell.length_a   1.000
_cell.length_b   1.000
_cell.length_c   1.000
_cell.angle_alpha   90.00
_cell.angle_beta   90.00
_cell.angle_gamma   90.00
#
_symmetry.space_group_name_H-M   'P 1'
#
loop_
_entity.id
_entity.type
_entity.pdbx_description
1 polymer ?
#
loop_
_entity_poly.entity_id
_entity_poly.type
_entity_poly.pdbx_seq_one_letter_code
_entity_poly.pdbx_strand_id
1 'polypeptide(L)'
;MKTLMFGTPCTCVIFCLVYCIISLIIWLMYTDNLSRATVDFGYFSIEHLGELGKEAHLQMTKRDLVDAEERFTLYEYNAWLSERIPLKRTLEDYRDAKCLNISYGSEGKVTASIIIATQLEHPHTLLRTIHSIEAQSSSYIITEIILVHEGTADEDVFEYIAYNLPMVIQLEVHNSKGLIHARLAGAKKATGDVLIFLNSHMEVTKGWLPPLLEPIMLDRKSATQPVMDAISRETFAYQKVAEPEQMAFDWQLERIWLPLDLFSMKNLPNPFASSQLEGRVFAIDRNWFWKLGGWDEGLKDNGGDALDLSLKVWQCGGRILTIPCSRVGLIYKRDEAEAQLAPNRNRNKQVKKVDQSTGTIVSSNPDLRALSQVLIH
;
A
#
# COMPACT_ATOMS: atom_id res chain seq x y z
N MET A 1 -49.25 68.84 5.12
CA MET A 1 -47.94 68.34 4.63
C MET A 1 -47.04 68.11 5.82
N LYS A 2 -46.79 66.85 6.22
CA LYS A 2 -45.72 66.53 7.18
C LYS A 2 -44.46 66.26 6.37
N THR A 3 -43.51 67.17 6.48
CA THR A 3 -42.16 67.06 5.90
C THR A 3 -41.47 65.84 6.52
N LEU A 4 -41.12 64.85 5.70
CA LEU A 4 -40.18 63.80 6.10
C LEU A 4 -38.84 64.48 6.43
N MET A 5 -38.46 64.48 7.70
CA MET A 5 -37.09 64.80 8.08
C MET A 5 -36.20 63.64 7.62
N PHE A 6 -35.41 63.88 6.58
CA PHE A 6 -34.30 63.01 6.23
C PHE A 6 -33.29 63.00 7.39
N GLY A 7 -32.85 61.82 7.80
CA GLY A 7 -31.89 61.62 8.89
C GLY A 7 -30.63 62.47 8.70
N THR A 8 -30.02 62.88 9.81
CA THR A 8 -28.81 63.70 9.79
C THR A 8 -27.66 62.97 9.09
N PRO A 9 -26.73 63.67 8.42
CA PRO A 9 -25.60 63.05 7.69
C PRO A 9 -24.79 62.05 8.54
N CYS A 10 -24.79 62.21 9.87
CA CYS A 10 -24.17 61.30 10.81
C CYS A 10 -24.80 59.88 10.81
N THR A 11 -26.13 59.78 10.65
CA THR A 11 -26.85 58.48 10.58
C THR A 11 -26.57 57.70 9.29
N CYS A 12 -26.38 58.37 8.15
CA CYS A 12 -25.97 57.70 6.91
C CYS A 12 -24.53 57.16 6.98
N VAL A 13 -23.61 57.91 7.59
CA VAL A 13 -22.21 57.47 7.74
C VAL A 13 -22.13 56.22 8.62
N ILE A 14 -22.88 56.19 9.72
CA ILE A 14 -22.95 55.02 10.61
C ILE A 14 -23.54 53.80 9.86
N PHE A 15 -24.62 54.00 9.09
CA PHE A 15 -25.23 52.91 8.33
C PHE A 15 -24.27 52.34 7.26
N CYS A 16 -23.56 53.20 6.52
CA CYS A 16 -22.56 52.77 5.55
C CYS A 16 -21.39 52.03 6.21
N LEU A 17 -20.89 52.50 7.37
CA LEU A 17 -19.84 51.81 8.10
C LEU A 17 -20.28 50.43 8.59
N VAL A 18 -21.48 50.32 9.16
CA VAL A 18 -22.03 49.03 9.60
C VAL A 18 -22.23 48.08 8.42
N TYR A 19 -22.75 48.56 7.29
CA TYR A 19 -22.90 47.75 6.08
C TYR A 19 -21.54 47.28 5.52
N CYS A 20 -20.53 48.14 5.49
CA CYS A 20 -19.19 47.78 5.05
C CYS A 20 -18.54 46.76 5.99
N ILE A 21 -18.70 46.90 7.31
CA ILE A 21 -18.17 45.95 8.29
C ILE A 21 -18.87 44.59 8.13
N ILE A 22 -20.21 44.55 8.02
CA ILE A 22 -20.95 43.30 7.80
C ILE A 22 -20.55 42.64 6.48
N SER A 23 -20.43 43.42 5.39
CA SER A 23 -20.01 42.90 4.09
C SER A 23 -18.58 42.35 4.13
N LEU A 24 -17.67 43.02 4.85
CA LEU A 24 -16.30 42.54 5.06
C LEU A 24 -16.28 41.26 5.90
N ILE A 25 -17.10 41.17 6.96
CA ILE A 25 -17.22 39.96 7.77
C ILE A 25 -17.77 38.79 6.95
N ILE A 26 -18.83 39.01 6.17
CA ILE A 26 -19.39 37.99 5.28
C ILE A 26 -18.36 37.55 4.24
N TRP A 27 -17.63 38.50 3.65
CA TRP A 27 -16.56 38.21 2.70
C TRP A 27 -15.43 37.40 3.35
N LEU A 28 -14.94 37.81 4.53
CA LEU A 28 -13.92 37.09 5.28
C LEU A 28 -14.38 35.69 5.68
N MET A 29 -15.62 35.54 6.14
CA MET A 29 -16.20 34.23 6.45
C MET A 29 -16.32 33.36 5.20
N TYR A 30 -16.67 33.93 4.05
CA TYR A 30 -16.80 33.18 2.80
C TYR A 30 -15.42 32.80 2.24
N THR A 31 -14.42 33.68 2.31
CA THR A 31 -13.05 33.39 1.90
C THR A 31 -12.37 32.39 2.84
N ASP A 32 -12.62 32.46 4.15
CA ASP A 32 -12.13 31.47 5.12
C ASP A 32 -12.80 30.09 4.92
N ASN A 33 -14.04 30.07 4.44
CA ASN A 33 -14.74 28.81 4.13
C ASN A 33 -14.27 28.21 2.80
N LEU A 34 -13.93 29.05 1.81
CA LEU A 34 -13.31 28.62 0.56
C LEU A 34 -11.86 28.16 0.75
N SER A 35 -11.09 28.80 1.63
CA SER A 35 -9.72 28.38 1.95
C SER A 35 -9.65 27.09 2.79
N ARG A 36 -10.78 26.64 3.33
CA ARG A 36 -10.94 25.35 4.02
C ARG A 36 -11.73 24.32 3.21
N ALA A 37 -12.08 24.63 1.96
CA ALA A 37 -12.81 23.70 1.11
C ALA A 37 -11.88 22.58 0.67
N THR A 38 -11.94 21.44 1.36
CA THR A 38 -11.19 20.23 0.99
C THR A 38 -11.69 19.70 -0.35
N VAL A 39 -10.78 19.21 -1.20
CA VAL A 39 -11.14 18.55 -2.46
C VAL A 39 -12.05 17.35 -2.20
N ASP A 40 -13.18 17.32 -2.92
CA ASP A 40 -14.08 16.18 -2.91
C ASP A 40 -13.61 15.11 -3.89
N PHE A 41 -12.80 14.16 -3.39
CA PHE A 41 -12.37 12.98 -4.14
C PHE A 41 -13.53 12.02 -4.49
N GLY A 42 -14.76 12.28 -4.02
CA GLY A 42 -15.97 11.58 -4.44
C GLY A 42 -16.66 12.20 -5.65
N TYR A 43 -16.25 13.40 -6.09
CA TYR A 43 -16.99 14.19 -7.08
C TYR A 43 -17.22 13.47 -8.42
N PHE A 44 -16.22 12.73 -8.91
CA PHE A 44 -16.32 11.96 -10.15
C PHE A 44 -16.75 10.51 -9.95
N SER A 45 -16.96 10.07 -8.70
CA SER A 45 -17.29 8.69 -8.39
C SER A 45 -18.69 8.32 -8.91
N ILE A 46 -18.79 7.15 -9.53
CA ILE A 46 -20.04 6.59 -10.05
C ILE A 46 -20.46 5.47 -9.12
N GLU A 47 -21.67 5.61 -8.56
CA GLU A 47 -22.21 4.61 -7.62
C GLU A 47 -22.23 3.21 -8.25
N HIS A 48 -21.82 2.22 -7.46
CA HIS A 48 -21.71 0.80 -7.85
C HIS A 48 -20.72 0.47 -8.98
N LEU A 49 -19.95 1.42 -9.51
CA LEU A 49 -18.92 1.11 -10.50
C LEU A 49 -17.78 0.29 -9.88
N GLY A 50 -17.55 -0.91 -10.41
CA GLY A 50 -16.51 -1.82 -9.90
C GLY A 50 -16.84 -2.44 -8.52
N GLU A 51 -18.10 -2.36 -8.08
CA GLU A 51 -18.60 -2.94 -6.84
C GLU A 51 -18.40 -4.47 -6.83
N LEU A 52 -18.15 -5.04 -5.65
CA LEU A 52 -17.80 -6.45 -5.47
C LEU A 52 -16.55 -6.87 -6.26
N GLY A 53 -15.65 -5.94 -6.57
CA GLY A 53 -14.45 -6.21 -7.35
C GLY A 53 -14.72 -6.55 -8.83
N LYS A 54 -15.90 -6.24 -9.36
CA LYS A 54 -16.24 -6.49 -10.78
C LYS A 54 -15.49 -5.56 -11.72
N GLU A 55 -15.42 -5.94 -12.99
CA GLU A 55 -14.90 -5.08 -14.05
C GLU A 55 -15.70 -3.78 -14.16
N ALA A 56 -15.00 -2.65 -14.18
CA ALA A 56 -15.59 -1.35 -14.42
C ALA A 56 -15.44 -0.97 -15.91
N HIS A 57 -16.58 -0.69 -16.56
CA HIS A 57 -16.64 -0.30 -17.96
C HIS A 57 -17.45 0.98 -18.11
N LEU A 58 -16.89 1.95 -18.84
CA LEU A 58 -17.54 3.23 -19.13
C LEU A 58 -17.39 3.58 -20.61
N GLN A 59 -18.42 4.21 -21.18
CA GLN A 59 -18.28 4.81 -22.51
C GLN A 59 -17.49 6.11 -22.39
N MET A 60 -16.37 6.17 -23.10
CA MET A 60 -15.44 7.30 -23.05
C MET A 60 -15.63 8.20 -24.26
N THR A 61 -15.69 9.52 -24.04
CA THR A 61 -15.59 10.48 -25.14
C THR A 61 -14.17 10.52 -25.69
N LYS A 62 -13.95 11.17 -26.83
CA LYS A 62 -12.61 11.38 -27.38
C LYS A 62 -11.68 12.11 -26.40
N ARG A 63 -12.22 13.04 -25.61
CA ARG A 63 -11.43 13.78 -24.60
C ARG A 63 -11.05 12.88 -23.44
N ASP A 64 -11.99 12.06 -22.97
CA ASP A 64 -11.74 11.09 -21.90
C ASP A 64 -10.67 10.08 -22.29
N LEU A 65 -10.66 9.63 -23.55
CA LEU A 65 -9.64 8.70 -24.05
C LEU A 65 -8.23 9.30 -23.99
N VAL A 66 -8.08 10.58 -24.37
CA VAL A 66 -6.79 11.28 -24.27
C VAL A 66 -6.34 11.41 -22.82
N ASP A 67 -7.25 11.86 -21.93
CA ASP A 67 -6.94 12.01 -20.50
C ASP A 67 -6.58 10.66 -19.85
N ALA A 68 -7.31 9.60 -20.19
CA ALA A 68 -6.99 8.25 -19.71
C ALA A 68 -5.64 7.74 -20.24
N GLU A 69 -5.30 7.99 -21.51
CA GLU A 69 -4.01 7.57 -22.08
C GLU A 69 -2.82 8.29 -21.44
N GLU A 70 -2.95 9.61 -21.21
CA GLU A 70 -1.93 10.41 -20.51
C GLU A 70 -1.69 9.87 -19.09
N ARG A 71 -2.77 9.62 -18.34
CA ARG A 71 -2.70 9.08 -16.98
C ARG A 71 -2.21 7.64 -16.93
N PHE A 72 -2.63 6.81 -17.89
CA PHE A 72 -2.16 5.42 -17.99
C PHE A 72 -0.65 5.39 -18.25
N THR A 73 -0.13 6.31 -19.06
CA THR A 73 1.31 6.45 -19.29
C THR A 73 2.06 6.87 -18.02
N LEU A 74 1.46 7.75 -17.21
CA LEU A 74 2.08 8.23 -15.98
C LEU A 74 2.06 7.20 -14.83
N TYR A 75 0.92 6.56 -14.59
CA TYR A 75 0.71 5.69 -13.43
C TYR A 75 0.82 4.19 -13.75
N GLU A 76 0.88 3.84 -15.04
CA GLU A 76 0.96 2.47 -15.56
C GLU A 76 -0.32 1.62 -15.37
N TYR A 77 -1.42 2.29 -15.04
CA TYR A 77 -2.77 1.75 -14.93
C TYR A 77 -3.81 2.84 -15.23
N ASN A 78 -5.07 2.45 -15.42
CA ASN A 78 -6.17 3.34 -15.80
C ASN A 78 -6.62 4.23 -14.64
N ALA A 79 -5.79 5.22 -14.29
CA ALA A 79 -6.08 6.12 -13.17
C ALA A 79 -7.33 6.98 -13.41
N TRP A 80 -7.63 7.30 -14.67
CA TRP A 80 -8.90 7.96 -15.06
C TRP A 80 -10.13 7.16 -14.63
N LEU A 81 -10.10 5.83 -14.82
CA LEU A 81 -11.15 4.94 -14.33
C LEU A 81 -11.13 4.83 -12.81
N SER A 82 -9.93 4.80 -12.20
CA SER A 82 -9.76 4.81 -10.74
C SER A 82 -10.50 6.00 -10.09
N GLU A 83 -10.50 7.19 -10.68
CA GLU A 83 -11.25 8.35 -10.14
C GLU A 83 -12.77 8.13 -10.08
N ARG A 84 -13.28 7.31 -11.00
CA ARG A 84 -14.73 7.07 -11.14
C ARG A 84 -15.20 5.88 -10.32
N ILE A 85 -14.28 5.07 -9.81
CA ILE A 85 -14.57 3.97 -8.90
C ILE A 85 -14.59 4.50 -7.47
N PRO A 86 -15.66 4.26 -6.68
CA PRO A 86 -15.73 4.71 -5.31
C PRO A 86 -14.50 4.32 -4.48
N LEU A 87 -14.02 5.25 -3.64
CA LEU A 87 -12.90 5.00 -2.71
C LEU A 87 -13.21 3.89 -1.70
N LYS A 88 -14.50 3.66 -1.43
CA LYS A 88 -15.02 2.66 -0.47
C LYS A 88 -15.78 1.52 -1.16
N ARG A 89 -15.45 1.19 -2.43
CA ARG A 89 -16.09 0.07 -3.11
C ARG A 89 -15.95 -1.22 -2.29
N THR A 90 -16.96 -2.08 -2.34
CA THR A 90 -16.86 -3.39 -1.66
C THR A 90 -16.19 -4.44 -2.52
N LEU A 91 -15.64 -5.47 -1.89
CA LEU A 91 -15.10 -6.68 -2.53
C LEU A 91 -15.89 -7.89 -2.06
N GLU A 92 -15.94 -8.95 -2.88
CA GLU A 92 -16.44 -10.25 -2.44
C GLU A 92 -15.54 -10.85 -1.34
N ASP A 93 -16.09 -11.80 -0.59
CA ASP A 93 -15.28 -12.58 0.35
C ASP A 93 -14.49 -13.66 -0.42
N TYR A 94 -13.29 -13.31 -0.84
CA TYR A 94 -12.42 -14.19 -1.64
C TYR A 94 -11.72 -15.28 -0.83
N ARG A 95 -11.93 -15.38 0.48
CA ARG A 95 -11.32 -16.41 1.32
C ARG A 95 -11.78 -17.81 0.93
N ASP A 96 -10.97 -18.82 1.28
CA ASP A 96 -11.42 -20.21 1.21
C ASP A 96 -12.57 -20.43 2.21
N ALA A 97 -13.54 -21.27 1.86
CA ALA A 97 -14.68 -21.57 2.74
C ALA A 97 -14.23 -22.09 4.12
N LYS A 98 -13.09 -22.81 4.18
CA LYS A 98 -12.49 -23.29 5.43
C LYS A 98 -11.97 -22.15 6.32
N CYS A 99 -11.63 -20.99 5.75
CA CYS A 99 -11.16 -19.82 6.50
C CYS A 99 -12.29 -19.06 7.20
N LEU A 100 -13.55 -19.20 6.75
CA LEU A 100 -14.68 -18.40 7.25
C LEU A 100 -14.98 -18.65 8.73
N ASN A 101 -14.70 -19.86 9.21
CA ASN A 101 -15.03 -20.31 10.57
C ASN A 101 -13.80 -20.42 11.47
N ILE A 102 -12.65 -19.85 11.07
CA ILE A 102 -11.44 -19.82 11.91
C ILE A 102 -11.54 -18.63 12.88
N SER A 103 -11.42 -18.92 14.17
CA SER A 103 -11.21 -17.90 15.19
C SER A 103 -9.72 -17.72 15.42
N TYR A 104 -9.23 -16.49 15.34
CA TYR A 104 -7.83 -16.16 15.59
C TYR A 104 -7.65 -15.67 17.02
N GLY A 105 -6.68 -16.23 17.73
CA GLY A 105 -6.37 -15.85 19.11
C GLY A 105 -5.61 -14.53 19.22
N SER A 106 -5.12 -13.99 18.10
CA SER A 106 -4.42 -12.72 17.97
C SER A 106 -5.32 -11.49 18.17
N GLU A 107 -6.62 -11.61 17.92
CA GLU A 107 -7.56 -10.49 18.05
C GLU A 107 -7.59 -9.96 19.48
N GLY A 108 -7.30 -8.66 19.63
CA GLY A 108 -7.26 -7.97 20.92
C GLY A 108 -6.04 -8.30 21.81
N LYS A 109 -5.07 -9.09 21.33
CA LYS A 109 -3.84 -9.43 22.07
C LYS A 109 -2.56 -8.85 21.49
N VAL A 110 -2.59 -8.44 20.22
CA VAL A 110 -1.45 -7.86 19.53
C VAL A 110 -1.91 -6.67 18.71
N THR A 111 -1.08 -5.64 18.67
CA THR A 111 -1.35 -4.47 17.85
C THR A 111 -0.45 -4.42 16.61
N ALA A 112 -0.92 -3.72 15.58
CA ALA A 112 -0.17 -3.55 14.34
C ALA A 112 -0.10 -2.07 13.92
N SER A 113 1.07 -1.67 13.44
CA SER A 113 1.28 -0.43 12.70
C SER A 113 1.43 -0.75 11.22
N ILE A 114 0.55 -0.21 10.38
CA ILE A 114 0.62 -0.39 8.93
C ILE A 114 1.45 0.75 8.35
N ILE A 115 2.45 0.45 7.53
CA ILE A 115 3.37 1.41 6.94
C ILE A 115 3.18 1.39 5.43
N ILE A 116 2.77 2.53 4.90
CA ILE A 116 2.58 2.75 3.46
C ILE A 116 3.58 3.82 3.05
N ALA A 117 4.55 3.47 2.20
CA ALA A 117 5.48 4.43 1.63
C ALA A 117 5.14 4.68 0.16
N THR A 118 5.16 5.93 -0.28
CA THR A 118 4.77 6.33 -1.63
C THR A 118 5.63 7.48 -2.16
N GLN A 119 5.94 7.47 -3.46
CA GLN A 119 6.73 8.51 -4.11
C GLN A 119 5.95 9.28 -5.18
N LEU A 120 4.97 8.68 -5.86
CA LEU A 120 4.12 9.30 -6.89
C LEU A 120 2.87 8.43 -7.14
N GLU A 121 2.07 8.14 -6.11
CA GLU A 121 0.83 7.38 -6.31
C GLU A 121 -0.32 8.29 -6.74
N HIS A 122 -1.21 7.78 -7.59
CA HIS A 122 -2.45 8.46 -7.91
C HIS A 122 -3.35 8.59 -6.66
N PRO A 123 -3.89 9.79 -6.35
CA PRO A 123 -4.68 10.05 -5.14
C PRO A 123 -5.79 9.03 -4.84
N HIS A 124 -6.64 8.72 -5.82
CA HIS A 124 -7.77 7.81 -5.61
C HIS A 124 -7.33 6.37 -5.32
N THR A 125 -6.20 5.94 -5.86
CA THR A 125 -5.67 4.60 -5.64
C THR A 125 -5.05 4.47 -4.25
N LEU A 126 -4.30 5.50 -3.82
CA LEU A 126 -3.79 5.60 -2.45
C LEU A 126 -4.91 5.66 -1.42
N LEU A 127 -5.89 6.55 -1.64
CA LEU A 127 -7.03 6.70 -0.73
C LEU A 127 -7.87 5.43 -0.66
N ARG A 128 -8.10 4.73 -1.79
CA ARG A 128 -8.77 3.43 -1.79
C ARG A 128 -8.00 2.37 -1.02
N THR A 129 -6.67 2.38 -1.09
CA THR A 129 -5.84 1.49 -0.27
C THR A 129 -6.09 1.73 1.22
N ILE A 130 -6.04 2.99 1.67
CA ILE A 130 -6.26 3.35 3.08
C ILE A 130 -7.68 3.03 3.53
N HIS A 131 -8.69 3.38 2.72
CA HIS A 131 -10.10 3.07 3.01
C HIS A 131 -10.36 1.56 3.04
N SER A 132 -9.69 0.77 2.20
CA SER A 132 -9.81 -0.70 2.26
C SER A 132 -9.27 -1.26 3.58
N ILE A 133 -8.16 -0.70 4.09
CA ILE A 133 -7.60 -1.07 5.39
C ILE A 133 -8.57 -0.73 6.51
N GLU A 134 -9.08 0.51 6.54
CA GLU A 134 -10.06 0.98 7.53
C GLU A 134 -11.31 0.07 7.54
N ALA A 135 -11.84 -0.26 6.37
CA ALA A 135 -13.06 -1.04 6.24
C ALA A 135 -12.90 -2.52 6.64
N GLN A 136 -11.74 -3.13 6.36
CA GLN A 136 -11.53 -4.58 6.51
C GLN A 136 -10.76 -4.97 7.77
N SER A 137 -10.40 -4.01 8.61
CA SER A 137 -9.55 -4.25 9.78
C SER A 137 -10.19 -3.71 11.06
N SER A 138 -10.07 -4.48 12.12
CA SER A 138 -10.62 -4.10 13.42
C SER A 138 -9.78 -3.01 14.09
N SER A 139 -10.44 -1.99 14.66
CA SER A 139 -9.79 -0.91 15.42
C SER A 139 -9.10 -1.41 16.70
N TYR A 140 -9.40 -2.63 17.16
CA TYR A 140 -8.69 -3.26 18.28
C TYR A 140 -7.31 -3.80 17.90
N ILE A 141 -7.04 -3.98 16.60
CA ILE A 141 -5.78 -4.54 16.09
C ILE A 141 -4.90 -3.43 15.52
N ILE A 142 -5.47 -2.52 14.71
CA ILE A 142 -4.69 -1.43 14.11
C ILE A 142 -4.49 -0.31 15.14
N THR A 143 -3.24 -0.01 15.47
CA THR A 143 -2.89 1.17 16.28
C THR A 143 -2.85 2.43 15.43
N GLU A 144 -2.24 2.35 14.25
CA GLU A 144 -1.98 3.49 13.38
C GLU A 144 -1.69 3.03 11.95
N ILE A 145 -1.99 3.90 10.99
CA ILE A 145 -1.52 3.79 9.62
C ILE A 145 -0.49 4.91 9.45
N ILE A 146 0.74 4.58 9.06
CA ILE A 146 1.82 5.53 8.85
C ILE A 146 2.03 5.67 7.36
N LEU A 147 1.57 6.80 6.81
CA LEU A 147 1.76 7.16 5.42
C LEU A 147 3.03 7.99 5.29
N VAL A 148 4.01 7.46 4.57
CA VAL A 148 5.30 8.11 4.33
C VAL A 148 5.37 8.59 2.89
N HIS A 149 5.41 9.90 2.71
CA HIS A 149 5.61 10.55 1.43
C HIS A 149 7.11 10.75 1.20
N GLU A 150 7.63 10.09 0.16
CA GLU A 150 8.96 10.35 -0.35
C GLU A 150 8.93 11.61 -1.24
N GLY A 151 9.42 12.73 -0.70
CA GLY A 151 9.31 14.03 -1.36
C GLY A 151 8.22 14.90 -0.75
N THR A 152 7.57 15.71 -1.58
CA THR A 152 6.48 16.60 -1.18
C THR A 152 5.14 15.89 -1.39
N ALA A 153 4.31 15.85 -0.36
CA ALA A 153 2.96 15.30 -0.46
C ALA A 153 2.07 16.18 -1.35
N ASP A 154 1.08 15.55 -2.00
CA ASP A 154 -0.03 16.26 -2.62
C ASP A 154 -0.87 16.92 -1.51
N GLU A 155 -1.01 18.25 -1.56
CA GLU A 155 -1.67 19.05 -0.52
C GLU A 155 -3.14 18.67 -0.36
N ASP A 156 -3.84 18.41 -1.47
CA ASP A 156 -5.25 18.02 -1.46
C ASP A 156 -5.44 16.66 -0.79
N VAL A 157 -4.54 15.70 -1.08
CA VAL A 157 -4.52 14.39 -0.42
C VAL A 157 -4.21 14.54 1.07
N PHE A 158 -3.21 15.36 1.39
CA PHE A 158 -2.77 15.56 2.77
C PHE A 158 -3.88 16.14 3.64
N GLU A 159 -4.58 17.16 3.14
CA GLU A 159 -5.73 17.77 3.80
C GLU A 159 -6.91 16.81 3.91
N TYR A 160 -7.22 16.07 2.84
CA TYR A 160 -8.28 15.07 2.86
C TYR A 160 -8.03 14.01 3.94
N ILE A 161 -6.81 13.50 4.04
CA ILE A 161 -6.43 12.50 5.06
C ILE A 161 -6.52 13.11 6.45
N ALA A 162 -6.01 14.32 6.65
CA ALA A 162 -6.06 15.00 7.96
C ALA A 162 -7.50 15.21 8.45
N TYR A 163 -8.44 15.49 7.55
CA TYR A 163 -9.84 15.72 7.88
C TYR A 163 -10.67 14.43 8.03
N ASN A 164 -10.47 13.45 7.15
CA ASN A 164 -11.35 12.28 7.03
C ASN A 164 -10.79 11.00 7.66
N LEU A 165 -9.48 10.92 7.89
CA LEU A 165 -8.77 9.69 8.25
C LEU A 165 -7.84 9.93 9.46
N PRO A 166 -8.38 10.25 10.65
CA PRO A 166 -7.59 10.67 11.82
C PRO A 166 -6.63 9.59 12.37
N MET A 167 -6.79 8.33 11.97
CA MET A 167 -5.89 7.24 12.33
C MET A 167 -4.60 7.20 11.49
N VAL A 168 -4.52 8.01 10.43
CA VAL A 168 -3.37 8.07 9.53
C VAL A 168 -2.40 9.14 10.00
N ILE A 169 -1.18 8.71 10.32
CA ILE A 169 -0.05 9.58 10.60
C ILE A 169 0.67 9.84 9.28
N GLN A 170 0.75 11.11 8.90
CA GLN A 170 1.41 11.53 7.67
C GLN A 170 2.84 11.98 7.99
N LEU A 171 3.81 11.45 7.24
CA LEU A 171 5.24 11.77 7.36
C LEU A 171 5.79 12.13 5.98
N GLU A 172 6.36 13.33 5.85
CA GLU A 172 7.14 13.68 4.67
C GLU A 172 8.62 13.44 4.93
N VAL A 173 9.28 12.75 3.99
CA VAL A 173 10.72 12.49 4.05
C VAL A 173 11.38 13.14 2.85
N HIS A 174 12.03 14.27 3.11
CA HIS A 174 12.81 14.99 2.11
C HIS A 174 14.23 14.41 2.01
N ASN A 175 14.82 14.43 0.81
CA ASN A 175 16.16 13.87 0.52
C ASN A 175 16.28 12.36 0.78
N SER A 176 15.14 11.66 0.78
CA SER A 176 15.08 10.20 0.79
C SER A 176 15.90 9.63 -0.37
N LYS A 177 16.61 8.53 -0.10
CA LYS A 177 17.37 7.76 -1.10
C LYS A 177 16.55 6.58 -1.64
N GLY A 178 15.22 6.64 -1.50
CA GLY A 178 14.32 5.59 -1.96
C GLY A 178 13.25 5.12 -0.97
N LEU A 179 12.33 4.30 -1.49
CA LEU A 179 11.24 3.61 -0.81
C LEU A 179 11.72 2.82 0.41
N ILE A 180 12.90 2.19 0.36
CA ILE A 180 13.50 1.51 1.53
C ILE A 180 13.66 2.48 2.70
N HIS A 181 14.19 3.68 2.44
CA HIS A 181 14.41 4.68 3.48
C HIS A 181 13.09 5.25 4.00
N ALA A 182 12.12 5.47 3.11
CA ALA A 182 10.78 5.88 3.49
C ALA A 182 10.10 4.84 4.40
N ARG A 183 10.17 3.54 4.05
CA ARG A 183 9.65 2.45 4.89
C ARG A 183 10.37 2.35 6.23
N LEU A 184 11.68 2.53 6.27
CA LEU A 184 12.45 2.57 7.53
C LEU A 184 12.07 3.77 8.40
N ALA A 185 11.81 4.94 7.80
CA ALA A 185 11.31 6.12 8.53
C ALA A 185 9.94 5.84 9.17
N GLY A 186 9.03 5.22 8.41
CA GLY A 186 7.74 4.76 8.93
C GLY A 186 7.89 3.74 10.06
N ALA A 187 8.77 2.74 9.89
CA ALA A 187 9.05 1.72 10.89
C ALA A 187 9.65 2.31 12.18
N LYS A 188 10.46 3.37 12.08
CA LYS A 188 11.03 4.09 13.24
C LYS A 188 9.94 4.84 14.03
N LYS A 189 8.87 5.28 13.36
CA LYS A 189 7.74 5.96 13.99
C LYS A 189 6.73 4.97 14.61
N ALA A 190 6.65 3.76 14.07
CA ALA A 190 5.69 2.73 14.48
C ALA A 190 5.80 2.32 15.95
N THR A 191 4.63 2.19 16.58
CA THR A 191 4.43 1.87 17.99
C THR A 191 3.81 0.51 18.25
N GLY A 192 3.10 -0.05 17.25
CA GLY A 192 2.45 -1.36 17.33
C GLY A 192 3.44 -2.52 17.53
N ASP A 193 2.94 -3.65 18.03
CA ASP A 193 3.77 -4.84 18.26
C ASP A 193 4.29 -5.45 16.95
N VAL A 194 3.47 -5.38 15.89
CA VAL A 194 3.77 -5.93 14.57
C VAL A 194 3.84 -4.78 13.54
N LEU A 195 4.87 -4.81 12.71
CA LEU A 195 4.98 -3.94 11.54
C LEU A 195 4.33 -4.63 10.35
N ILE A 196 3.52 -3.91 9.60
CA ILE A 196 2.93 -4.39 8.36
C ILE A 196 3.28 -3.41 7.26
N PHE A 197 4.10 -3.83 6.32
CA PHE A 197 4.41 -3.03 5.15
C PHE A 197 3.36 -3.30 4.08
N LEU A 198 2.90 -2.26 3.39
CA LEU A 198 1.87 -2.36 2.35
C LEU A 198 2.09 -1.25 1.29
N ASN A 199 1.97 -1.56 0.00
CA ASN A 199 2.11 -0.57 -1.08
C ASN A 199 0.86 0.28 -1.27
N SER A 200 1.01 1.47 -1.85
CA SER A 200 -0.06 2.47 -2.04
C SER A 200 -1.13 2.15 -3.11
N HIS A 201 -1.07 0.99 -3.76
CA HIS A 201 -2.01 0.60 -4.82
C HIS A 201 -2.53 -0.83 -4.65
N MET A 202 -3.09 -1.09 -3.46
CA MET A 202 -3.59 -2.40 -3.06
C MET A 202 -5.01 -2.28 -2.48
N GLU A 203 -5.77 -3.37 -2.53
CA GLU A 203 -7.03 -3.48 -1.79
C GLU A 203 -7.01 -4.75 -0.94
N VAL A 204 -7.16 -4.58 0.37
CA VAL A 204 -7.20 -5.71 1.31
C VAL A 204 -8.61 -6.32 1.35
N THR A 205 -8.68 -7.64 1.55
CA THR A 205 -9.96 -8.36 1.63
C THR A 205 -10.44 -8.54 3.06
N LYS A 206 -11.72 -8.91 3.21
CA LYS A 206 -12.30 -9.23 4.51
C LYS A 206 -11.49 -10.29 5.26
N GLY A 207 -11.14 -9.99 6.50
CA GLY A 207 -10.42 -10.93 7.36
C GLY A 207 -8.96 -11.15 6.98
N TRP A 208 -8.34 -10.26 6.19
CA TRP A 208 -6.94 -10.40 5.78
C TRP A 208 -5.95 -10.33 6.97
N LEU A 209 -6.25 -9.54 7.99
CA LEU A 209 -5.28 -9.15 9.01
C LEU A 209 -5.06 -10.20 10.13
N PRO A 210 -6.10 -10.70 10.83
CA PRO A 210 -5.92 -11.69 11.90
C PRO A 210 -5.07 -12.92 11.52
N PRO A 211 -5.24 -13.55 10.33
CA PRO A 211 -4.42 -14.68 9.93
C PRO A 211 -2.93 -14.34 9.75
N LEU A 212 -2.57 -13.09 9.41
CA LEU A 212 -1.16 -12.69 9.31
C LEU A 212 -0.50 -12.60 10.69
N LEU A 213 -1.27 -12.20 11.70
CA LEU A 213 -0.77 -11.94 13.04
C LEU A 213 -0.63 -13.20 13.89
N GLU A 214 -1.51 -14.19 13.68
CA GLU A 214 -1.53 -15.43 14.47
C GLU A 214 -0.17 -16.16 14.51
N PRO A 215 0.52 -16.42 13.38
CA PRO A 215 1.79 -17.13 13.41
C PRO A 215 2.92 -16.32 14.06
N ILE A 216 2.88 -14.99 13.96
CA ILE A 216 3.85 -14.07 14.59
C ILE A 216 3.65 -14.06 16.12
N MET A 217 2.40 -14.10 16.58
CA MET A 217 2.10 -14.19 18.01
C MET A 217 2.60 -15.51 18.60
N LEU A 218 2.48 -16.62 17.86
CA LEU A 218 2.96 -17.94 18.28
C LEU A 218 4.49 -18.06 18.23
N ASP A 219 5.12 -17.46 17.22
CA ASP A 219 6.57 -17.40 17.09
C ASP A 219 6.97 -16.03 16.53
N ARG A 220 7.49 -15.19 17.44
CA ARG A 220 7.89 -13.80 17.18
C ARG A 220 9.03 -13.67 16.15
N LYS A 221 9.70 -14.76 15.78
CA LYS A 221 10.69 -14.77 14.70
C LYS A 221 10.10 -15.04 13.32
N SER A 222 8.78 -15.22 13.23
CA SER A 222 8.08 -15.42 11.97
C SER A 222 7.85 -14.09 11.26
N ALA A 223 8.01 -14.08 9.94
CA ALA A 223 7.43 -13.09 9.04
C ALA A 223 6.31 -13.77 8.24
N THR A 224 5.20 -13.07 8.02
CA THR A 224 4.04 -13.62 7.31
C THR A 224 3.65 -12.74 6.13
N GLN A 225 3.07 -13.34 5.10
CA GLN A 225 2.62 -12.62 3.90
C GLN A 225 1.29 -13.18 3.39
N PRO A 226 0.43 -12.32 2.79
CA PRO A 226 -0.83 -12.76 2.21
C PRO A 226 -0.60 -13.51 0.89
N VAL A 227 -1.66 -14.15 0.39
CA VAL A 227 -1.74 -14.51 -1.03
C VAL A 227 -2.02 -13.23 -1.82
N MET A 228 -1.21 -13.00 -2.85
CA MET A 228 -1.33 -11.86 -3.74
C MET A 228 -2.35 -12.17 -4.84
N ASP A 229 -3.42 -11.39 -4.87
CA ASP A 229 -4.37 -11.34 -5.97
C ASP A 229 -4.03 -10.19 -6.91
N ALA A 230 -4.57 -10.24 -8.12
CA ALA A 230 -4.39 -9.18 -9.10
C ALA A 230 -5.60 -8.24 -9.11
N ILE A 231 -5.37 -6.96 -9.34
CA ILE A 231 -6.39 -6.00 -9.74
C ILE A 231 -6.03 -5.58 -11.16
N SER A 232 -6.94 -5.76 -12.11
CA SER A 232 -6.68 -5.38 -13.51
C SER A 232 -6.35 -3.89 -13.59
N ARG A 233 -5.21 -3.56 -14.18
CA ARG A 233 -4.79 -2.18 -14.43
C ARG A 233 -5.71 -1.47 -15.44
N GLU A 234 -6.46 -2.21 -16.26
CA GLU A 234 -7.38 -1.67 -17.27
C GLU A 234 -8.79 -1.44 -16.72
N THR A 235 -9.36 -2.45 -16.04
CA THR A 235 -10.78 -2.49 -15.65
C THR A 235 -11.00 -2.46 -14.14
N PHE A 236 -9.95 -2.51 -13.33
CA PHE A 236 -10.00 -2.59 -11.87
C PHE A 236 -10.75 -3.83 -11.32
N ALA A 237 -10.95 -4.86 -12.14
CA ALA A 237 -11.49 -6.13 -11.66
C ALA A 237 -10.51 -6.82 -10.70
N TYR A 238 -11.04 -7.30 -9.59
CA TYR A 238 -10.32 -8.13 -8.63
C TYR A 238 -10.27 -9.57 -9.15
N GLN A 239 -9.06 -10.10 -9.27
CA GLN A 239 -8.77 -11.38 -9.88
C GLN A 239 -8.11 -12.29 -8.85
N LYS A 240 -8.93 -13.19 -8.30
CA LYS A 240 -8.50 -14.19 -7.32
C LYS A 240 -7.58 -15.22 -7.98
N VAL A 241 -6.37 -15.40 -7.43
CA VAL A 241 -5.49 -16.52 -7.75
C VAL A 241 -6.10 -17.83 -7.26
N ALA A 242 -6.26 -18.78 -8.18
CA ALA A 242 -6.90 -20.07 -7.93
C ALA A 242 -6.08 -20.95 -6.96
N GLU A 243 -4.79 -21.11 -7.24
CA GLU A 243 -3.88 -21.91 -6.41
C GLU A 243 -2.67 -21.05 -6.03
N PRO A 244 -2.39 -20.86 -4.73
CA PRO A 244 -1.25 -20.08 -4.30
C PRO A 244 0.05 -20.84 -4.59
N GLU A 245 1.09 -20.12 -4.98
CA GLU A 245 2.42 -20.66 -5.22
C GLU A 245 3.38 -20.31 -4.07
N GLN A 246 4.40 -21.14 -3.90
CA GLN A 246 5.49 -20.85 -2.98
C GLN A 246 6.46 -19.86 -3.62
N MET A 247 6.76 -18.78 -2.90
CA MET A 247 7.68 -17.78 -3.38
C MET A 247 9.12 -18.13 -2.99
N ALA A 248 10.01 -18.03 -3.98
CA ALA A 248 11.42 -18.33 -3.86
C ALA A 248 12.27 -17.40 -4.72
N PHE A 249 13.59 -17.63 -4.73
CA PHE A 249 14.52 -17.00 -5.63
C PHE A 249 15.38 -18.05 -6.36
N ASP A 250 15.81 -17.72 -7.57
CA ASP A 250 16.74 -18.55 -8.33
C ASP A 250 18.22 -18.19 -8.04
N TRP A 251 19.15 -18.88 -8.71
CA TRP A 251 20.58 -18.59 -8.54
C TRP A 251 21.01 -17.21 -9.08
N GLN A 252 20.16 -16.54 -9.86
CA GLN A 252 20.34 -15.14 -10.28
C GLN A 252 19.81 -14.14 -9.26
N LEU A 253 19.30 -14.65 -8.14
CA LEU A 253 18.69 -13.86 -7.07
C LEU A 253 17.42 -13.13 -7.56
N GLU A 254 16.80 -13.65 -8.63
CA GLU A 254 15.52 -13.18 -9.12
C GLU A 254 14.40 -13.98 -8.46
N ARG A 255 13.28 -13.30 -8.19
CA ARG A 255 12.09 -13.92 -7.62
C ARG A 255 11.50 -14.94 -8.60
N ILE A 256 11.09 -16.08 -8.08
CA ILE A 256 10.37 -17.14 -8.80
C ILE A 256 9.19 -17.65 -7.97
N TRP A 257 8.24 -18.25 -8.67
CA TRP A 257 7.11 -18.97 -8.09
C TRP A 257 7.28 -20.46 -8.33
N LEU A 258 7.10 -21.25 -7.28
CA LEU A 258 7.19 -22.70 -7.30
C LEU A 258 5.83 -23.29 -6.95
N PRO A 259 5.42 -24.38 -7.61
CA PRO A 259 4.23 -25.10 -7.19
C PRO A 259 4.42 -25.63 -5.76
N LEU A 260 3.33 -25.65 -4.99
CA LEU A 260 3.36 -26.21 -3.64
C LEU A 260 3.70 -27.70 -3.69
N ASP A 261 4.43 -28.16 -2.67
CA ASP A 261 4.61 -29.59 -2.44
C ASP A 261 3.26 -30.26 -2.10
N LEU A 262 3.19 -31.58 -2.28
CA LEU A 262 1.96 -32.35 -2.09
C LEU A 262 1.39 -32.26 -0.67
N PHE A 263 2.24 -32.06 0.35
CA PHE A 263 1.78 -31.91 1.73
C PHE A 263 1.14 -30.53 1.92
N SER A 264 1.79 -29.46 1.49
CA SER A 264 1.24 -28.10 1.57
C SER A 264 -0.07 -27.97 0.79
N MET A 265 -0.12 -28.50 -0.44
CA MET A 265 -1.31 -28.48 -1.29
C MET A 265 -2.51 -29.20 -0.64
N LYS A 266 -2.29 -30.37 -0.04
CA LYS A 266 -3.37 -31.13 0.65
C LYS A 266 -3.87 -30.43 1.92
N ASN A 267 -3.03 -29.62 2.55
CA ASN A 267 -3.34 -28.95 3.82
C ASN A 267 -3.87 -27.53 3.64
N LEU A 268 -4.09 -27.05 2.42
CA LEU A 268 -4.72 -25.75 2.21
C LEU A 268 -6.09 -25.66 2.93
N PRO A 269 -6.40 -24.52 3.58
CA PRO A 269 -5.71 -23.22 3.53
C PRO A 269 -4.69 -22.98 4.67
N ASN A 270 -4.08 -24.03 5.23
CA ASN A 270 -3.07 -23.85 6.28
C ASN A 270 -1.85 -23.04 5.76
N PRO A 271 -1.18 -22.26 6.63
CA PRO A 271 0.06 -21.58 6.30
C PRO A 271 1.13 -22.54 5.76
N PHE A 272 1.89 -22.10 4.77
CA PHE A 272 3.02 -22.84 4.21
C PHE A 272 4.28 -21.98 4.12
N ALA A 273 5.44 -22.61 4.14
CA ALA A 273 6.73 -21.92 4.14
C ALA A 273 7.04 -21.31 2.76
N SER A 274 7.66 -20.13 2.74
CA SER A 274 8.25 -19.52 1.54
C SER A 274 9.71 -19.16 1.79
N SER A 275 10.57 -19.23 0.78
CA SER A 275 11.97 -18.86 0.95
C SER A 275 12.20 -17.36 0.76
N GLN A 276 11.29 -16.66 0.11
CA GLN A 276 11.35 -15.22 -0.09
C GLN A 276 10.05 -14.50 0.32
N LEU A 277 10.21 -13.31 0.89
CA LEU A 277 9.16 -12.33 1.16
C LEU A 277 8.66 -11.68 -0.14
N GLU A 278 7.40 -11.31 -0.14
CA GLU A 278 6.76 -10.56 -1.22
C GLU A 278 7.34 -9.15 -1.36
N GLY A 279 7.85 -8.58 -0.26
CA GLY A 279 8.48 -7.27 -0.20
C GLY A 279 7.51 -6.08 -0.34
N ARG A 280 6.42 -6.25 -1.09
CA ARG A 280 5.36 -5.24 -1.25
C ARG A 280 4.33 -5.28 -0.12
N VAL A 281 4.07 -6.48 0.41
CA VAL A 281 3.22 -6.66 1.59
C VAL A 281 3.68 -7.83 2.45
N PHE A 282 3.90 -7.57 3.74
CA PHE A 282 4.21 -8.61 4.74
C PHE A 282 4.07 -8.03 6.15
N ALA A 283 3.94 -8.93 7.13
CA ALA A 283 3.91 -8.60 8.55
C ALA A 283 5.12 -9.24 9.27
N ILE A 284 5.68 -8.53 10.24
CA ILE A 284 6.81 -8.98 11.04
C ILE A 284 6.77 -8.35 12.44
N ASP A 285 7.15 -9.10 13.47
CA ASP A 285 7.29 -8.52 14.82
C ASP A 285 8.27 -7.33 14.81
N ARG A 286 7.88 -6.21 15.42
CA ARG A 286 8.65 -4.97 15.39
C ARG A 286 10.02 -5.12 16.05
N ASN A 287 10.09 -5.81 17.20
CA ASN A 287 11.36 -6.02 17.88
C ASN A 287 12.25 -6.97 17.09
N TRP A 288 11.66 -7.98 16.44
CA TRP A 288 12.40 -8.89 15.57
C TRP A 288 12.97 -8.18 14.35
N PHE A 289 12.17 -7.35 13.67
CA PHE A 289 12.64 -6.53 12.53
C PHE A 289 13.87 -5.69 12.89
N TRP A 290 13.84 -5.00 14.03
CA TRP A 290 14.97 -4.19 14.48
C TRP A 290 16.16 -5.03 14.97
N LYS A 291 15.91 -6.21 15.55
CA LYS A 291 16.98 -7.15 15.93
C LYS A 291 17.72 -7.71 14.71
N LEU A 292 17.05 -7.84 13.56
CA LEU A 292 17.67 -8.18 12.28
C LEU A 292 18.41 -7.00 11.63
N GLY A 293 18.33 -5.80 12.22
CA GLY A 293 18.91 -4.58 11.68
C GLY A 293 18.04 -3.89 10.61
N GLY A 294 16.79 -4.31 10.43
CA GLY A 294 15.93 -3.82 9.35
C GLY A 294 16.49 -4.11 7.95
N TRP A 295 16.12 -3.30 6.97
CA TRP A 295 16.74 -3.31 5.65
C TRP A 295 18.09 -2.62 5.65
N ASP A 296 18.98 -3.09 4.77
CA ASP A 296 20.22 -2.38 4.49
C ASP A 296 19.93 -1.04 3.78
N GLU A 297 20.26 0.08 4.46
CA GLU A 297 20.13 1.45 3.92
C GLU A 297 21.06 1.72 2.71
N GLY A 298 22.02 0.82 2.44
CA GLY A 298 22.85 0.86 1.23
C GLY A 298 22.17 0.32 -0.03
N LEU A 299 21.04 -0.39 0.11
CA LEU A 299 20.30 -0.92 -1.03
C LEU A 299 19.59 0.21 -1.79
N LYS A 300 19.50 0.03 -3.11
CA LYS A 300 18.68 0.85 -4.00
C LYS A 300 17.33 0.18 -4.21
N ASP A 301 16.30 0.96 -4.55
CA ASP A 301 14.95 0.45 -4.82
C ASP A 301 14.87 -0.26 -6.19
N ASN A 302 15.46 -1.44 -6.27
CA ASN A 302 15.43 -2.28 -7.48
C ASN A 302 15.05 -3.75 -7.17
N GLY A 303 14.38 -3.98 -6.03
CA GLY A 303 13.82 -5.29 -5.64
C GLY A 303 14.75 -6.19 -4.81
N GLY A 304 15.91 -5.70 -4.38
CA GLY A 304 16.82 -6.45 -3.48
C GLY A 304 16.38 -6.48 -2.02
N ASP A 305 15.53 -5.55 -1.59
CA ASP A 305 15.04 -5.38 -0.21
C ASP A 305 14.29 -6.62 0.31
N ALA A 306 13.43 -7.19 -0.52
CA ALA A 306 12.66 -8.39 -0.18
C ALA A 306 13.60 -9.57 0.10
N LEU A 307 14.61 -9.77 -0.76
CA LEU A 307 15.56 -10.86 -0.63
C LEU A 307 16.51 -10.65 0.56
N ASP A 308 17.03 -9.44 0.75
CA ASP A 308 17.88 -9.08 1.90
C ASP A 308 17.23 -9.49 3.23
N LEU A 309 16.01 -9.01 3.46
CA LEU A 309 15.29 -9.33 4.69
C LEU A 309 14.94 -10.82 4.77
N SER A 310 14.68 -11.47 3.63
CA SER A 310 14.39 -12.91 3.61
C SER A 310 15.57 -13.76 4.08
N LEU A 311 16.77 -13.45 3.59
CA LEU A 311 18.00 -14.11 4.01
C LEU A 311 18.25 -13.90 5.50
N LYS A 312 18.13 -12.66 5.99
CA LYS A 312 18.24 -12.33 7.41
C LYS A 312 17.29 -13.16 8.27
N VAL A 313 16.01 -13.23 7.90
CA VAL A 313 15.01 -14.02 8.65
C VAL A 313 15.40 -15.49 8.71
N TRP A 314 15.72 -16.13 7.58
CA TRP A 314 16.06 -17.55 7.54
C TRP A 314 17.39 -17.87 8.24
N GLN A 315 18.45 -17.13 7.96
CA GLN A 315 19.77 -17.36 8.53
C GLN A 315 19.83 -17.09 10.04
N CYS A 316 18.97 -16.20 10.55
CA CYS A 316 18.89 -15.91 11.98
C CYS A 316 17.85 -16.77 12.74
N GLY A 317 17.39 -17.86 12.11
CA GLY A 317 16.53 -18.88 12.72
C GLY A 317 15.06 -18.46 12.88
N GLY A 318 14.59 -17.56 12.02
CA GLY A 318 13.17 -17.28 11.82
C GLY A 318 12.58 -18.12 10.68
N ARG A 319 11.38 -17.74 10.25
CA ARG A 319 10.67 -18.40 9.14
C ARG A 319 9.79 -17.40 8.39
N ILE A 320 9.56 -17.67 7.12
CA ILE A 320 8.61 -16.91 6.29
C ILE A 320 7.44 -17.80 5.93
N LEU A 321 6.22 -17.33 6.19
CA LEU A 321 4.99 -18.08 5.94
C LEU A 321 4.05 -17.31 5.02
N THR A 322 3.61 -17.94 3.95
CA THR A 322 2.47 -17.45 3.15
C THR A 322 1.19 -17.96 3.79
N ILE A 323 0.20 -17.07 3.94
CA ILE A 323 -1.03 -17.32 4.68
C ILE A 323 -2.24 -17.32 3.74
N PRO A 324 -2.75 -18.50 3.31
CA PRO A 324 -3.84 -18.57 2.31
C PRO A 324 -5.16 -17.90 2.71
N CYS A 325 -5.45 -17.81 4.01
CA CYS A 325 -6.63 -17.12 4.52
C CYS A 325 -6.50 -15.59 4.50
N SER A 326 -5.30 -15.04 4.26
CA SER A 326 -5.08 -13.61 4.06
C SER A 326 -4.89 -13.32 2.58
N ARG A 327 -5.68 -12.39 2.02
CA ARG A 327 -5.59 -12.04 0.60
C ARG A 327 -5.58 -10.54 0.40
N VAL A 328 -4.70 -10.08 -0.49
CA VAL A 328 -4.52 -8.66 -0.83
C VAL A 328 -4.42 -8.56 -2.35
N GLY A 329 -5.27 -7.73 -2.94
CA GLY A 329 -5.20 -7.43 -4.37
C GLY A 329 -4.19 -6.33 -4.64
N LEU A 330 -3.39 -6.49 -5.70
CA LEU A 330 -2.40 -5.52 -6.15
C LEU A 330 -2.67 -5.12 -7.60
N ILE A 331 -2.61 -3.82 -7.89
CA ILE A 331 -2.56 -3.33 -9.27
C ILE A 331 -1.14 -3.55 -9.79
N TYR A 332 -0.94 -4.56 -10.62
CA TYR A 332 0.35 -4.81 -11.25
C TYR A 332 0.62 -3.75 -12.31
N LYS A 333 1.58 -2.87 -12.02
CA LYS A 333 2.13 -1.93 -12.98
C LYS A 333 2.84 -2.66 -14.12
N ARG A 334 3.04 -1.99 -15.26
CA ARG A 334 3.57 -2.62 -16.47
C ARG A 334 4.92 -3.30 -16.23
N ASP A 335 5.88 -2.59 -15.65
CA ASP A 335 7.21 -3.14 -15.37
C ASP A 335 7.15 -4.29 -14.34
N GLU A 336 6.18 -4.26 -13.42
CA GLU A 336 5.96 -5.32 -12.45
C GLU A 336 5.32 -6.57 -13.07
N ALA A 337 4.34 -6.39 -13.96
CA ALA A 337 3.72 -7.47 -14.72
C ALA A 337 4.70 -8.08 -15.73
N GLU A 338 5.51 -7.24 -16.39
CA GLU A 338 6.58 -7.68 -17.28
C GLU A 338 7.68 -8.41 -16.48
N ALA A 339 8.04 -7.97 -15.27
CA ALA A 339 8.97 -8.68 -14.40
C ALA A 339 8.43 -10.05 -13.93
N GLN A 340 7.12 -10.19 -13.70
CA GLN A 340 6.48 -11.47 -13.39
C GLN A 340 6.45 -12.43 -14.59
N LEU A 341 6.25 -11.90 -15.78
CA LEU A 341 6.12 -12.68 -17.03
C LEU A 341 7.46 -12.88 -17.75
N ALA A 342 8.51 -12.16 -17.36
CA ALA A 342 9.81 -12.20 -18.02
C ALA A 342 10.38 -13.63 -17.95
N PRO A 343 10.46 -14.35 -19.09
CA PRO A 343 11.20 -15.60 -19.15
C PRO A 343 12.67 -15.19 -19.12
N ASN A 344 13.25 -15.28 -17.93
CA ASN A 344 14.66 -15.34 -17.59
C ASN A 344 15.60 -15.65 -18.79
N ARG A 345 15.93 -14.64 -19.62
CA ARG A 345 16.80 -14.77 -20.81
C ARG A 345 17.54 -13.49 -21.18
N ASN A 346 17.77 -12.56 -20.26
CA ASN A 346 18.78 -11.54 -20.52
C ASN A 346 20.17 -12.18 -20.31
N ARG A 347 20.73 -12.77 -21.37
CA ARG A 347 22.05 -13.45 -21.37
C ARG A 347 23.19 -12.62 -20.77
N ASN A 348 23.01 -11.29 -20.67
CA ASN A 348 23.99 -10.35 -20.13
C ASN A 348 23.88 -10.15 -18.61
N LYS A 349 22.82 -10.63 -17.94
CA LYS A 349 22.59 -10.56 -16.48
C LYS A 349 22.66 -11.93 -15.79
N GLN A 350 23.38 -12.89 -16.37
CA GLN A 350 23.58 -14.23 -15.76
C GLN A 350 24.62 -14.20 -14.65
N VAL A 351 24.43 -15.00 -13.59
CA VAL A 351 25.50 -15.34 -12.63
C VAL A 351 26.61 -16.04 -13.39
N LYS A 352 27.78 -15.40 -13.45
CA LYS A 352 28.97 -16.01 -14.04
C LYS A 352 29.69 -16.81 -12.97
N LYS A 353 29.36 -18.10 -12.93
CA LYS A 353 29.98 -19.20 -12.15
C LYS A 353 29.62 -19.26 -10.66
N VAL A 354 29.18 -20.46 -10.27
CA VAL A 354 29.44 -21.03 -8.94
C VAL A 354 30.88 -21.55 -8.99
N ASP A 355 31.78 -20.94 -8.25
CA ASP A 355 33.09 -21.55 -8.03
C ASP A 355 32.92 -22.71 -7.05
N GLN A 356 32.96 -23.93 -7.58
CA GLN A 356 32.79 -25.16 -6.81
C GLN A 356 33.87 -25.37 -5.74
N SER A 357 34.97 -24.60 -5.78
CA SER A 357 36.02 -24.66 -4.77
C SER A 357 35.81 -23.71 -3.57
N THR A 358 34.96 -22.69 -3.71
CA THR A 358 34.72 -21.66 -2.67
C THR A 358 33.25 -21.48 -2.27
N GLY A 359 32.29 -22.04 -3.01
CA GLY A 359 30.85 -21.87 -2.73
C GLY A 359 30.31 -20.48 -3.05
N THR A 360 31.12 -19.62 -3.68
CA THR A 360 30.79 -18.22 -3.92
C THR A 360 29.78 -18.07 -5.05
N ILE A 361 28.63 -17.43 -4.78
CA ILE A 361 27.68 -16.95 -5.79
C ILE A 361 28.09 -15.52 -6.11
N VAL A 362 28.25 -15.17 -7.39
CA VAL A 362 28.54 -13.79 -7.81
C VAL A 362 27.49 -13.36 -8.81
N SER A 363 26.53 -12.54 -8.35
CA SER A 363 25.55 -11.94 -9.26
C SER A 363 26.25 -10.99 -10.24
N SER A 364 25.87 -11.05 -11.52
CA SER A 364 26.31 -10.06 -12.49
C SER A 364 25.56 -8.74 -12.36
N ASN A 365 24.44 -8.71 -11.62
CA ASN A 365 23.80 -7.49 -11.18
C ASN A 365 24.67 -6.84 -10.08
N PRO A 366 25.27 -5.66 -10.33
CA PRO A 366 26.15 -4.99 -9.36
C PRO A 366 25.47 -4.73 -8.01
N ASP A 367 24.17 -4.47 -8.02
CA ASP A 367 23.39 -4.13 -6.83
C ASP A 367 23.09 -5.36 -5.94
N LEU A 368 23.19 -6.58 -6.48
CA LEU A 368 22.97 -7.83 -5.76
C LEU A 368 24.28 -8.52 -5.32
N ARG A 369 25.44 -7.93 -5.63
CA ARG A 369 26.76 -8.47 -5.23
C ARG A 369 26.99 -8.44 -3.72
N ALA A 370 26.37 -7.49 -3.01
CA ALA A 370 26.44 -7.44 -1.55
C ALA A 370 25.73 -8.65 -0.93
N LEU A 371 24.57 -9.03 -1.46
CA LEU A 371 23.79 -10.19 -0.99
C LEU A 371 24.45 -11.53 -1.32
N SER A 372 25.24 -11.58 -2.39
CA SER A 372 25.89 -12.83 -2.80
C SER A 372 27.03 -13.26 -1.86
N GLN A 373 27.57 -12.33 -1.06
CA GLN A 373 28.53 -12.64 0.03
C GLN A 373 27.84 -13.25 1.27
N VAL A 374 26.56 -12.92 1.49
CA VAL A 374 25.77 -13.37 2.65
C VAL A 374 25.39 -14.85 2.57
N LEU A 375 25.27 -15.42 1.37
CA LEU A 375 24.94 -16.84 1.14
C LEU A 375 26.11 -17.81 1.42
N ILE A 376 27.29 -17.31 1.79
CA ILE A 376 28.55 -18.07 1.93
C ILE A 376 28.88 -18.36 3.41
N HIS A 377 28.13 -17.78 4.35
CA HIS A 377 28.20 -18.06 5.78
C HIS A 377 26.85 -18.52 6.30
#